data_AF-A0A4P7L440-F1
#
_entry.id   AF-A0A4P7L440-F1
#
_cell.length_a   1.000
_cell.length_b   1.000
_cell.length_c   1.000
_cell.angle_alpha   90.00
_cell.angle_beta   90.00
_cell.angle_gamma   90.00
#
_symmetry.space_group_name_H-M   'P 1'
#
loop_
_entity.id
_entity.type
_entity.pdbx_description
1 polymer ?
#
loop_
_entity_poly.entity_id
_entity_poly.type
_entity_poly.pdbx_seq_one_letter_code
_entity_poly.pdbx_strand_id
1 'polypeptide(L)' 'MTIAQQIEEMGIQKGIQKGIQKGIQIGEQNGMQKGEKQASMKIARQLLQKGVERDIVKLSTGLTDTEMSNLFKD' A
#
# COMPACT_ATOMS: atom_id res chain seq x y z
N MET A 1 -16.56 25.21 -33.73
CA MET A 1 -15.46 25.21 -32.74
C MET A 1 -14.30 25.97 -33.32
N THR A 2 -13.63 26.79 -32.50
CA THR A 2 -12.37 27.44 -32.88
C THR A 2 -11.18 26.52 -32.59
N ILE A 3 -10.06 26.75 -33.27
CA ILE A 3 -8.80 26.01 -33.02
C ILE A 3 -8.38 26.15 -31.56
N ALA A 4 -8.59 27.32 -30.95
CA ALA A 4 -8.29 27.56 -29.53
C ALA A 4 -9.13 26.68 -28.60
N GLN A 5 -10.44 26.56 -28.85
CA GLN A 5 -11.33 25.67 -28.09
C GLN A 5 -10.90 24.21 -28.20
N GLN A 6 -10.51 23.77 -29.40
CA GLN A 6 -10.05 22.40 -29.62
C GLN A 6 -8.74 22.10 -28.86
N ILE A 7 -7.82 23.06 -28.80
CA ILE A 7 -6.57 22.93 -28.03
C ILE A 7 -6.86 22.83 -26.52
N GLU A 8 -7.78 23.65 -26.01
CA GLU A 8 -8.19 23.64 -24.61
C GLU A 8 -8.84 22.31 -24.22
N GLU A 9 -9.80 21.82 -25.00
CA GLU A 9 -10.46 20.53 -24.78
C GLU A 9 -9.45 19.37 -24.77
N MET A 10 -8.51 19.34 -25.73
CA MET A 10 -7.43 18.34 -25.74
C MET A 10 -6.54 18.44 -24.49
N GLY A 11 -6.26 19.66 -24.03
CA GLY A 11 -5.49 19.91 -22.82
C GLY A 11 -6.18 19.33 -21.58
N ILE A 12 -7.47 19.60 -21.42
CA ILE A 12 -8.30 19.09 -20.32
C ILE A 12 -8.36 17.56 -20.37
N GLN A 13 -8.66 16.97 -21.53
CA GLN A 13 -8.72 15.51 -21.68
C GLN A 13 -7.39 14.84 -21.31
N LYS A 14 -6.26 15.37 -21.80
CA LYS A 14 -4.92 14.87 -21.44
C LYS A 14 -4.63 15.03 -19.95
N GLY A 15 -5.05 16.15 -19.36
CA GLY A 15 -4.91 16.40 -17.92
C GLY A 15 -5.66 15.37 -17.08
N ILE A 16 -6.93 15.13 -17.40
CA ILE A 16 -7.78 14.14 -16.73
C ILE A 16 -7.18 12.74 -16.88
N GLN A 17 -6.81 12.33 -18.10
CA GLN A 17 -6.23 11.02 -18.35
C GLN A 17 -4.96 10.79 -17.54
N LYS A 18 -4.04 11.77 -17.53
CA LYS A 18 -2.82 11.70 -16.71
C LYS A 18 -3.11 11.66 -15.22
N GLY A 19 -4.11 12.41 -14.76
CA GLY A 19 -4.55 12.42 -13.37
C GLY A 19 -5.06 11.05 -12.92
N ILE A 20 -5.94 10.45 -13.70
CA ILE A 20 -6.50 9.11 -13.44
C ILE A 20 -5.38 8.07 -13.42
N GLN A 21 -4.51 8.07 -14.42
CA GLN A 21 -3.41 7.09 -14.51
C GLN A 21 -2.48 7.16 -13.31
N LYS A 22 -2.08 8.37 -12.89
CA LYS A 22 -1.26 8.57 -11.69
C LYS A 22 -1.99 8.13 -10.42
N GLY A 23 -3.28 8.45 -10.32
CA GLY A 23 -4.11 8.07 -9.18
C GLY A 23 -4.19 6.55 -9.01
N ILE A 24 -4.42 5.81 -10.10
CA ILE A 24 -4.45 4.34 -10.10
C ILE A 24 -3.10 3.78 -9.67
N GLN A 25 -2.00 4.23 -10.29
CA GLN A 25 -0.66 3.73 -9.98
C GLN A 25 -0.29 3.93 -8.49
N ILE A 26 -0.55 5.12 -7.95
CA ILE A 26 -0.29 5.41 -6.53
C ILE A 26 -1.20 4.57 -5.63
N GLY A 27 -2.47 4.41 -6.02
CA GLY A 27 -3.45 3.61 -5.29
C GLY A 27 -3.04 2.13 -5.21
N GLU A 28 -2.65 1.53 -6.34
CA GLU A 28 -2.20 0.14 -6.41
C GLU A 28 -0.93 -0.09 -5.58
N GLN A 29 0.07 0.78 -5.72
CA GLN A 29 1.32 0.68 -4.95
C GLN A 29 1.07 0.78 -3.44
N ASN A 30 0.29 1.78 -3.01
CA ASN A 30 -0.03 1.96 -1.59
C ASN A 30 -0.91 0.81 -1.06
N GLY A 31 -1.85 0.33 -1.88
CA GLY A 31 -2.72 -0.79 -1.54
C GLY A 31 -1.94 -2.07 -1.33
N MET A 32 -1.02 -2.39 -2.26
CA MET A 32 -0.15 -3.56 -2.18
C MET A 32 0.74 -3.50 -0.94
N GLN A 33 1.45 -2.39 -0.70
CA GLN A 33 2.32 -2.25 0.45
C GLN A 33 1.57 -2.35 1.78
N LYS A 34 0.39 -1.72 1.88
CA LYS A 34 -0.47 -1.83 3.09
C LYS A 34 -0.97 -3.27 3.28
N GLY A 35 -1.38 -3.93 2.20
CA GLY A 35 -1.86 -5.31 2.22
C GLY A 35 -0.78 -6.29 2.67
N GLU A 36 0.43 -6.19 2.12
CA GLU A 36 1.58 -7.00 2.53
C GLU A 36 1.90 -6.80 4.01
N LYS A 37 1.98 -5.53 4.46
CA LYS A 37 2.25 -5.22 5.87
C LYS A 37 1.17 -5.78 6.81
N GLN A 38 -0.10 -5.65 6.45
CA GLN A 38 -1.21 -6.21 7.23
C GLN A 38 -1.17 -7.74 7.26
N ALA A 39 -0.82 -8.39 6.14
CA ALA A 39 -0.65 -9.83 6.07
C ALA A 39 0.50 -10.29 6.98
N SER A 40 1.67 -9.65 6.92
CA SER A 40 2.80 -9.94 7.81
C SER A 40 2.43 -9.80 9.28
N MET A 41 1.70 -8.73 9.66
CA MET A 41 1.23 -8.55 11.04
C MET A 41 0.24 -9.65 11.47
N LYS A 42 -0.69 -10.04 10.59
CA LYS A 42 -1.65 -11.12 10.86
C LYS A 42 -0.93 -12.45 11.07
N ILE A 43 0.04 -12.79 10.22
CA ILE A 43 0.85 -14.00 10.33
C ILE A 43 1.65 -13.97 11.63
N ALA A 44 2.29 -12.85 11.95
CA ALA A 44 3.07 -12.71 13.17
C ALA A 44 2.23 -12.96 14.43
N ARG A 45 1.02 -12.39 14.51
CA ARG A 45 0.07 -12.64 15.61
C ARG A 45 -0.26 -14.13 15.73
N GLN A 46 -0.56 -14.80 14.61
CA GLN A 46 -0.91 -16.21 14.61
C GLN A 46 0.25 -17.11 15.05
N LEU A 47 1.47 -16.82 14.61
CA LEU A 47 2.66 -17.59 14.99
C LEU A 47 2.96 -17.42 16.49
N LEU A 48 2.90 -16.20 17.01
CA LEU A 48 3.09 -15.94 18.45
C LEU A 48 2.02 -16.64 19.29
N GLN A 49 0.74 -16.63 18.86
CA GLN A 49 -0.34 -17.36 19.54
C GLN A 49 -0.10 -18.88 19.59
N LYS A 50 0.62 -19.42 18.61
CA LYS A 50 1.02 -20.83 18.57
C LYS A 50 2.31 -21.13 19.34
N GLY A 51 2.87 -20.14 20.05
CA GLY A 51 4.08 -20.29 20.85
C GLY A 51 5.38 -20.27 20.05
N VAL A 52 5.35 -19.81 18.78
CA VAL A 52 6.58 -19.63 18.00
C VAL A 52 7.39 -18.48 18.57
N GLU A 53 8.69 -18.69 18.71
CA GLU A 53 9.61 -17.71 19.29
C GLU A 53 9.64 -16.40 18.49
N ARG A 54 9.70 -15.28 19.22
CA ARG A 54 9.64 -13.92 18.65
C ARG A 54 10.67 -13.67 17.54
N ASP A 55 11.89 -14.16 17.72
CA ASP A 55 12.96 -13.97 16.74
C ASP A 55 12.71 -14.75 15.45
N ILE A 56 12.16 -15.97 15.55
CA ILE A 56 11.72 -16.76 14.39
C ILE A 56 10.56 -16.06 13.67
N VAL A 57 9.61 -15.48 14.43
CA VAL A 57 8.50 -14.73 13.84
C VAL A 57 8.99 -13.48 13.11
N LYS A 58 9.94 -12.73 13.68
CA LYS A 58 10.55 -11.56 13.02
C LYS A 58 11.22 -11.95 11.71
N LEU A 59 12.05 -12.99 11.74
CA LEU A 59 12.73 -13.50 10.55
C LEU A 59 11.73 -13.94 9.47
N SER A 60 10.63 -14.60 9.86
CA SER A 60 9.65 -15.16 8.93
C SER A 60 8.72 -14.09 8.31
N THR A 61 8.46 -13.01 9.04
CA THR A 61 7.47 -11.98 8.62
C THR A 61 8.10 -10.67 8.15
N GLY A 62 9.42 -10.52 8.33
CA GLY A 62 10.17 -9.31 7.99
C GLY A 62 9.85 -8.10 8.87
N LEU A 63 9.15 -8.31 9.99
CA LEU A 63 8.75 -7.22 10.88
C LEU A 63 9.91 -6.73 11.75
N THR A 64 9.98 -5.42 11.91
CA THR A 64 10.90 -4.75 12.82
C THR A 64 10.46 -4.89 14.28
N ASP A 65 11.37 -4.64 15.24
CA ASP A 65 11.02 -4.65 16.68
C ASP A 65 9.91 -3.67 17.03
N THR A 66 9.90 -2.52 16.36
CA THR A 66 8.85 -1.50 16.51
C THR A 66 7.50 -2.03 16.05
N GLU A 67 7.45 -2.68 14.89
CA GLU A 67 6.21 -3.28 14.36
C GLU A 67 5.73 -4.44 15.22
N MET A 68 6.66 -5.28 15.69
CA MET A 68 6.34 -6.38 16.61
C MET A 68 5.76 -5.88 17.94
N SER A 69 6.22 -4.72 18.42
CA SER A 69 5.70 -4.08 19.65
C SER A 69 4.31 -3.47 19.47
N ASN A 70 3.92 -3.17 18.23
CA ASN A 70 2.62 -2.62 17.89
C ASN A 70 1.60 -3.71 17.49
N LEU A 71 1.98 -5.00 17.47
CA LEU A 71 1.07 -6.08 17.10
C LEU A 71 -0.16 -6.20 18.01
N PHE A 72 -0.06 -5.79 19.27
CA PHE A 72 -1.13 -5.91 20.27
C PHE A 72 -1.62 -4.56 20.79
N LYS A 73 -1.27 -3.47 20.10
CA LYS A 73 -1.82 -2.15 20.39
C LYS A 73 -3.00 -1.94 19.44
N ASP A 74 -4.19 -1.80 20.02
CA ASP A 74 -5.43 -1.49 19.31
C ASP A 74 -5.36 -0.13 18.61
#